data_AF-A0A2Y9BGP0-F1
#
_entry.id   AF-A0A2Y9BGP0-F1
#
_cell.length_a   1.000
_cell.length_b   1.000
_cell.length_c   1.000
_cell.angle_alpha   90.00
_cell.angle_beta   90.00
_cell.angle_gamma   90.00
#
_symmetry.space_group_name_H-M   'P 1'
#
loop_
_entity.id
_entity.type
_entity.pdbx_description
1 polymer ?
#
loop_
_entity_poly.entity_id
_entity_poly.type
_entity_poly.pdbx_seq_one_letter_code
_entity_poly.pdbx_strand_id
1 'polypeptide(L)'
;MFLHKKTDFYSSNLNAYIALASEGALHNLPLIFCVLAENSDNHKVAAANFLCEFLNKLSFDDIYRIDKQMRQTTSMEWSINWKELNVESFVTKHMSEDEKRAVFVFASFHPNGYIREQAIYALGKYKDALPFILLRCNDWVCQVRQAAFNVFTQILAYSSEEEIVHALPLMEKLRRSTRYGYDTILPVVVNLFRINGQLIKRGLNSTDFRARKFCISIINHLDKIDNDYLMDYIFHEKDPFLRKTVFQKLLKTNADSTEILELSKCFLKDKYPPNRILALQYLIDNHSNDLFDIAKHMLMDKNAQVRAFSRNLISLSDTKVDIRQIYLNHLYVNTSISIYGLGEVGSAEDCELIEKYLADDRVSVVRAAMTALMRLNTEKYLANITDMLAADKSGIVKTAAILLKKNREYDFEKVSEILNNSSNENTKIKCATLLFLSGKWQSLIYTLMLLGSGCEKLENLCQTQISRWIFTYNRSYAVLSKNDKQTIIELLQEKAKYLKPETKKQIMFLAK
;
A
#
# COMPACT_ATOMS: atom_id res chain seq x y z
N MET A 1 20.29 -19.74 -35.25
CA MET A 1 20.18 -21.18 -35.49
C MET A 1 19.14 -21.71 -34.51
N PHE A 2 17.88 -21.78 -34.93
CA PHE A 2 16.77 -22.21 -34.07
C PHE A 2 16.81 -23.73 -33.94
N LEU A 3 17.02 -24.24 -32.73
CA LEU A 3 16.86 -25.65 -32.41
C LEU A 3 15.36 -25.96 -32.38
N HIS A 4 14.78 -26.20 -33.56
CA HIS A 4 13.45 -26.78 -33.65
C HIS A 4 13.50 -28.15 -32.99
N LYS A 5 12.84 -28.28 -31.83
CA LYS A 5 12.70 -29.58 -31.15
C LYS A 5 11.86 -30.50 -32.06
N LYS A 6 12.11 -31.81 -31.97
CA LYS A 6 11.35 -32.82 -32.72
C LYS A 6 9.84 -32.59 -32.57
N THR A 7 9.08 -32.87 -33.64
CA THR A 7 7.63 -33.04 -33.56
C THR A 7 7.32 -34.00 -32.40
N ASP A 8 6.41 -33.59 -31.50
CA ASP A 8 5.94 -34.34 -30.32
C ASP A 8 6.85 -34.32 -29.07
N PHE A 9 7.85 -33.43 -29.00
CA PHE A 9 8.70 -33.30 -27.81
C PHE A 9 7.90 -32.97 -26.55
N TYR A 10 6.97 -32.01 -26.62
CA TYR A 10 6.20 -31.60 -25.46
C TYR A 10 5.16 -32.66 -25.08
N SER A 11 4.48 -33.26 -26.07
CA SER A 11 3.54 -34.35 -25.89
C SER A 11 4.18 -35.53 -25.17
N SER A 12 5.40 -35.92 -25.56
CA SER A 12 6.14 -37.03 -24.95
C SER A 12 6.46 -36.82 -23.45
N ASN A 13 6.43 -35.57 -22.98
CA ASN A 13 6.76 -35.20 -21.59
C ASN A 13 5.54 -34.67 -20.79
N LEU A 14 4.35 -34.67 -21.39
CA LEU A 14 3.15 -34.04 -20.83
C LEU A 14 2.83 -34.53 -19.40
N ASN A 15 2.86 -35.85 -19.18
CA ASN A 15 2.55 -36.44 -17.87
C ASN A 15 3.50 -35.95 -16.76
N ALA A 16 4.79 -35.80 -17.07
CA ALA A 16 5.77 -35.29 -16.12
C ALA A 16 5.54 -33.80 -15.81
N TYR A 17 5.23 -32.99 -16.84
CA TYR A 17 4.91 -31.58 -16.65
C TYR A 17 3.65 -31.38 -15.81
N ILE A 18 2.61 -32.18 -16.05
CA ILE A 18 1.36 -32.18 -15.26
C ILE A 18 1.63 -32.55 -13.80
N ALA A 19 2.41 -33.61 -13.54
CA ALA A 19 2.75 -34.02 -12.17
C ALA A 19 3.45 -32.90 -11.40
N LEU A 20 4.49 -32.29 -12.00
CA LEU A 20 5.23 -31.19 -11.38
C LEU A 20 4.36 -29.93 -11.19
N ALA A 21 3.51 -29.59 -12.16
CA ALA A 21 2.61 -28.44 -12.05
C ALA A 21 1.58 -28.63 -10.91
N SER A 22 1.08 -29.86 -10.72
CA SER A 22 0.19 -30.23 -9.62
C SER A 22 0.86 -30.09 -8.24
N GLU A 23 2.17 -30.28 -8.16
CA GLU A 23 2.98 -30.05 -6.95
C GLU A 23 3.33 -28.57 -6.71
N GLY A 24 2.85 -27.66 -7.56
CA GLY A 24 3.05 -26.22 -7.44
C GLY A 24 4.22 -25.66 -8.26
N ALA A 25 4.89 -26.48 -9.07
CA ALA A 25 5.96 -26.03 -9.96
C ALA A 25 5.40 -25.31 -11.21
N LEU A 26 4.85 -24.11 -11.03
CA LEU A 26 4.10 -23.36 -12.05
C LEU A 26 4.87 -23.00 -13.32
N HIS A 27 6.21 -23.10 -13.31
CA HIS A 27 7.04 -22.91 -14.50
C HIS A 27 6.82 -24.00 -15.57
N ASN A 28 6.11 -25.09 -15.23
CA ASN A 28 5.71 -26.12 -16.17
C ASN A 28 4.44 -25.78 -16.96
N LEU A 29 3.63 -24.79 -16.54
CA LEU A 29 2.43 -24.36 -17.28
C LEU A 29 2.74 -23.93 -18.73
N PRO A 30 3.78 -23.11 -19.00
CA PRO A 30 4.27 -22.86 -20.36
C PRO A 30 4.52 -24.12 -21.19
N LEU A 31 5.11 -25.16 -20.59
CA LEU A 31 5.49 -26.40 -21.28
C LEU A 31 4.27 -27.25 -21.60
N ILE A 32 3.29 -27.30 -20.70
CA ILE A 32 1.99 -27.94 -20.93
C ILE A 32 1.26 -27.22 -22.06
N PHE A 33 1.27 -25.88 -22.07
CA PHE A 33 0.65 -25.10 -23.15
C PHE A 33 1.29 -25.39 -24.52
N CYS A 34 2.60 -25.61 -24.59
CA CYS A 34 3.29 -25.95 -25.85
C CYS A 34 2.77 -27.24 -26.52
N VAL A 35 2.17 -28.17 -25.77
CA VAL A 35 1.52 -29.38 -26.33
C VAL A 35 0.39 -29.02 -27.29
N LEU A 36 -0.29 -27.90 -27.05
CA LEU A 36 -1.41 -27.45 -27.88
C LEU A 36 -0.99 -27.06 -29.30
N ALA A 37 0.30 -26.79 -29.52
CA ALA A 37 0.88 -26.48 -30.83
C ALA A 37 1.33 -27.73 -31.62
N GLU A 38 1.33 -28.91 -31.01
CA GLU A 38 1.77 -30.16 -31.66
C GLU A 38 0.61 -30.91 -32.34
N ASN A 39 0.92 -31.90 -33.18
CA ASN A 39 -0.08 -32.61 -34.00
C ASN A 39 -0.61 -33.87 -33.30
N SER A 40 -1.07 -33.75 -32.05
CA SER A 40 -1.60 -34.89 -31.29
C SER A 40 -2.88 -34.56 -30.51
N ASP A 41 -4.04 -34.91 -31.06
CA ASP A 41 -5.34 -34.62 -30.44
C ASP A 41 -5.50 -35.19 -29.03
N ASN A 42 -5.01 -36.42 -28.78
CA ASN A 42 -5.09 -37.05 -27.46
C ASN A 42 -4.31 -36.25 -26.40
N HIS A 43 -3.09 -35.79 -26.74
CA HIS A 43 -2.28 -34.99 -25.82
C HIS A 43 -2.85 -33.57 -25.65
N LYS A 44 -3.42 -32.98 -26.72
CA LYS A 44 -4.13 -31.70 -26.60
C LYS A 44 -5.29 -31.79 -25.62
N VAL A 45 -6.12 -32.84 -25.72
CA VAL A 45 -7.24 -33.07 -24.79
C VAL A 45 -6.73 -33.21 -23.35
N ALA A 46 -5.70 -34.02 -23.11
CA ALA A 46 -5.12 -34.18 -21.78
C ALA A 46 -4.55 -32.86 -21.21
N ALA A 47 -3.85 -32.07 -22.03
CA ALA A 47 -3.34 -30.77 -21.64
C ALA A 47 -4.48 -29.77 -21.34
N ALA A 48 -5.50 -29.71 -22.19
CA ALA A 48 -6.66 -28.84 -22.02
C ALA A 48 -7.47 -29.19 -20.76
N ASN A 49 -7.65 -30.48 -20.49
CA ASN A 49 -8.29 -30.98 -19.28
C ASN A 49 -7.57 -30.48 -18.02
N PHE A 50 -6.25 -30.68 -17.96
CA PHE A 50 -5.43 -30.19 -16.85
C PHE A 50 -5.52 -28.67 -16.69
N LEU A 51 -5.38 -27.91 -17.78
CA LEU A 51 -5.47 -26.44 -17.75
C LEU A 51 -6.84 -25.97 -17.26
N CYS A 52 -7.92 -26.67 -17.64
CA CYS A 52 -9.27 -26.39 -17.18
C CYS A 52 -9.43 -26.62 -15.67
N GLU A 53 -9.02 -27.79 -15.16
CA GLU A 53 -9.06 -28.08 -13.73
C GLU A 53 -8.20 -27.10 -12.92
N PHE A 54 -7.04 -26.72 -13.47
CA PHE A 54 -6.14 -25.78 -12.84
C PHE A 54 -6.74 -24.36 -12.81
N LEU A 55 -7.35 -23.91 -13.91
CA LEU A 55 -8.00 -22.60 -14.01
C LEU A 55 -9.11 -22.42 -12.96
N ASN A 56 -9.92 -23.46 -12.72
CA ASN A 56 -11.03 -23.42 -11.77
C ASN A 56 -10.59 -23.27 -10.30
N LYS A 57 -9.30 -23.47 -9.99
CA LYS A 57 -8.72 -23.33 -8.64
C LYS A 57 -8.05 -21.98 -8.42
N LEU A 58 -7.95 -21.13 -9.44
CA LEU A 58 -7.16 -19.90 -9.36
C LEU A 58 -7.90 -18.79 -8.63
N SER A 59 -7.22 -18.17 -7.67
CA SER A 59 -7.64 -16.87 -7.16
C SER A 59 -7.29 -15.76 -8.15
N PHE A 60 -7.86 -14.57 -7.94
CA PHE A 60 -7.47 -13.37 -8.69
C PHE A 60 -5.94 -13.11 -8.67
N ASP A 61 -5.31 -13.28 -7.50
CA ASP A 61 -3.87 -13.04 -7.34
C ASP A 61 -3.05 -14.11 -8.09
N ASP A 62 -3.54 -15.35 -8.17
CA ASP A 62 -2.93 -16.41 -8.96
C ASP A 62 -3.02 -16.11 -10.46
N ILE A 63 -4.20 -15.72 -10.97
CA ILE A 63 -4.39 -15.33 -12.37
C ILE A 63 -3.38 -14.26 -12.77
N TYR A 64 -3.21 -13.22 -11.95
CA TYR A 64 -2.25 -12.17 -12.25
C TYR A 64 -0.80 -12.65 -12.22
N ARG A 65 -0.43 -13.47 -11.23
CA ARG A 65 0.93 -14.03 -11.12
C ARG A 65 1.26 -14.90 -12.33
N ILE A 66 0.36 -15.80 -12.70
CA ILE A 66 0.50 -16.73 -13.83
C ILE A 66 0.57 -15.96 -15.15
N ASP A 67 -0.32 -15.00 -15.38
CA ASP A 67 -0.28 -14.13 -16.55
C ASP A 67 1.09 -13.43 -16.70
N LYS A 68 1.63 -12.89 -15.60
CA LYS A 68 2.94 -12.24 -15.63
C LYS A 68 4.06 -13.25 -15.93
N GLN A 69 4.03 -14.42 -15.30
CA GLN A 69 5.04 -15.47 -15.47
C GLN A 69 5.05 -16.03 -16.89
N MET A 70 3.89 -16.41 -17.42
CA MET A 70 3.73 -16.92 -18.79
C MET A 70 4.30 -15.93 -19.80
N ARG A 71 3.94 -14.64 -19.69
CA ARG A 71 4.44 -13.58 -20.57
C ARG A 71 5.95 -13.35 -20.53
N GLN A 72 6.60 -13.70 -19.42
CA GLN A 72 8.05 -13.57 -19.26
C GLN A 72 8.81 -14.82 -19.72
N THR A 73 8.10 -15.90 -20.06
CA THR A 73 8.72 -17.18 -20.46
C THR A 73 9.08 -17.15 -21.95
N THR A 74 10.17 -16.46 -22.29
CA THR A 74 10.66 -16.34 -23.67
C THR A 74 11.11 -17.66 -24.28
N SER A 75 11.42 -18.67 -23.46
CA SER A 75 11.79 -20.01 -23.94
C SER A 75 10.68 -20.69 -24.76
N MET A 76 9.40 -20.32 -24.56
CA MET A 76 8.31 -20.78 -25.41
C MET A 76 8.50 -20.36 -26.87
N GLU A 77 9.02 -19.15 -27.10
CA GLU A 77 9.13 -18.55 -28.43
C GLU A 77 10.21 -19.21 -29.30
N TRP A 78 11.15 -19.94 -28.70
CA TRP A 78 12.36 -20.39 -29.40
C TRP A 78 12.23 -21.80 -29.98
N SER A 79 11.26 -22.59 -29.49
CA SER A 79 11.07 -23.98 -29.90
C SER A 79 9.99 -24.20 -30.96
N ILE A 80 9.04 -23.26 -31.09
CA ILE A 80 7.85 -23.38 -31.94
C ILE A 80 7.73 -22.11 -32.79
N ASN A 81 7.41 -22.25 -34.08
CA ASN A 81 7.15 -21.10 -34.95
C ASN A 81 5.71 -20.58 -34.76
N TRP A 82 5.49 -19.83 -33.68
CA TRP A 82 4.17 -19.29 -33.33
C TRP A 82 3.55 -18.35 -34.37
N LYS A 83 4.32 -17.86 -35.34
CA LYS A 83 3.79 -16.99 -36.41
C LYS A 83 2.95 -17.76 -37.43
N GLU A 84 3.17 -19.05 -37.57
CA GLU A 84 2.45 -19.93 -38.52
C GLU A 84 1.24 -20.61 -37.88
N LEU A 85 1.04 -20.43 -36.58
CA LEU A 85 -0.03 -21.07 -35.82
C LEU A 85 -1.22 -20.13 -35.63
N ASN A 86 -2.40 -20.73 -35.64
CA ASN A 86 -3.67 -20.06 -35.33
C ASN A 86 -4.21 -20.65 -34.03
N VAL A 87 -4.71 -19.80 -33.13
CA VAL A 87 -5.26 -20.27 -31.84
C VAL A 87 -6.37 -21.32 -32.00
N GLU A 88 -7.14 -21.28 -33.10
CA GLU A 88 -8.17 -22.29 -33.38
C GLU A 88 -7.61 -23.69 -33.61
N SER A 89 -6.34 -23.83 -34.00
CA SER A 89 -5.69 -25.15 -34.12
C SER A 89 -5.26 -25.74 -32.78
N PHE A 90 -5.32 -24.98 -31.68
CA PHE A 90 -4.99 -25.45 -30.34
C PHE A 90 -6.10 -26.30 -29.72
N VAL A 91 -7.32 -26.20 -30.25
CA VAL A 91 -8.49 -26.93 -29.76
C VAL A 91 -8.86 -28.06 -30.71
N THR A 92 -9.55 -29.07 -30.19
CA THR A 92 -10.05 -30.21 -30.99
C THR A 92 -11.54 -30.42 -30.74
N LYS A 93 -12.19 -31.18 -31.62
CA LYS A 93 -13.62 -31.57 -31.47
C LYS A 93 -13.87 -32.46 -30.25
N HIS A 94 -12.82 -33.04 -29.68
CA HIS A 94 -12.89 -33.95 -28.53
C HIS A 94 -12.84 -33.22 -27.19
N MET A 95 -12.56 -31.92 -27.18
CA MET A 95 -12.60 -31.07 -25.99
C MET A 95 -14.03 -30.60 -25.70
N SER A 96 -14.37 -30.52 -24.42
CA SER A 96 -15.53 -29.79 -23.91
C SER A 96 -15.37 -28.27 -24.11
N GLU A 97 -16.47 -27.52 -24.00
CA GLU A 97 -16.41 -26.06 -24.12
C GLU A 97 -15.60 -25.41 -22.98
N ASP A 98 -15.61 -25.97 -21.78
CA ASP A 98 -14.78 -25.47 -20.66
C ASP A 98 -13.28 -25.69 -20.92
N GLU A 99 -12.90 -26.84 -21.50
CA GLU A 99 -11.52 -27.13 -21.90
C GLU A 99 -11.04 -26.20 -23.02
N LYS A 100 -11.88 -25.95 -24.02
CA LYS A 100 -11.58 -24.97 -25.08
C LYS A 100 -11.43 -23.56 -24.51
N ARG A 101 -12.32 -23.14 -23.61
CA ARG A 101 -12.19 -21.86 -22.89
C ARG A 101 -10.85 -21.79 -22.17
N ALA A 102 -10.48 -22.81 -21.42
CA ALA A 102 -9.21 -22.84 -20.69
C ALA A 102 -8.01 -22.68 -21.63
N VAL A 103 -7.99 -23.40 -22.76
CA VAL A 103 -6.97 -23.24 -23.80
C VAL A 103 -6.85 -21.78 -24.23
N PHE A 104 -7.96 -21.12 -24.56
CA PHE A 104 -7.93 -19.72 -24.99
C PHE A 104 -7.55 -18.74 -23.85
N VAL A 105 -7.90 -19.04 -22.60
CA VAL A 105 -7.45 -18.26 -21.43
C VAL A 105 -5.93 -18.29 -21.33
N PHE A 106 -5.31 -19.48 -21.38
CA PHE A 106 -3.86 -19.59 -21.32
C PHE A 106 -3.17 -19.03 -22.57
N ALA A 107 -3.80 -19.13 -23.75
CA ALA A 107 -3.33 -18.46 -24.97
C ALA A 107 -3.34 -16.93 -24.81
N SER A 108 -4.30 -16.37 -24.08
CA SER A 108 -4.31 -14.95 -23.74
C SER A 108 -3.14 -14.52 -22.85
N PHE A 109 -2.47 -15.45 -22.15
CA PHE A 109 -1.28 -15.18 -21.33
C PHE A 109 0.05 -15.36 -22.08
N HIS A 110 0.00 -15.75 -23.35
CA HIS A 110 1.17 -16.06 -24.15
C HIS A 110 2.11 -14.85 -24.35
N PRO A 111 3.44 -15.01 -24.44
CA PRO A 111 4.38 -13.92 -24.74
C PRO A 111 4.09 -13.18 -26.06
N ASN A 112 3.79 -13.94 -27.12
CA ASN A 112 3.49 -13.43 -28.46
C ASN A 112 2.13 -12.71 -28.53
N GLY A 113 2.15 -11.43 -28.90
CA GLY A 113 0.97 -10.57 -29.04
C GLY A 113 -0.04 -11.03 -30.09
N TYR A 114 0.39 -11.67 -31.18
CA TYR A 114 -0.53 -12.20 -32.20
C TYR A 114 -1.40 -13.34 -31.65
N ILE A 115 -0.80 -14.25 -30.88
CA ILE A 115 -1.53 -15.34 -30.20
C ILE A 115 -2.51 -14.75 -29.19
N ARG A 116 -2.09 -13.74 -28.41
CA ARG A 116 -2.99 -13.07 -27.45
C ARG A 116 -4.17 -12.40 -28.14
N GLU A 117 -3.95 -11.71 -29.24
CA GLU A 117 -5.01 -11.05 -30.01
C GLU A 117 -6.03 -12.08 -30.53
N GLN A 118 -5.56 -13.15 -31.17
CA GLN A 118 -6.44 -14.23 -31.64
C GLN A 118 -7.21 -14.89 -30.47
N ALA A 119 -6.53 -15.13 -29.35
CA ALA A 119 -7.15 -15.71 -28.16
C ALA A 119 -8.28 -14.84 -27.61
N ILE A 120 -8.14 -13.51 -27.66
CA ILE A 120 -9.19 -12.59 -27.22
C ILE A 120 -10.46 -12.71 -28.09
N TYR A 121 -10.32 -12.77 -29.41
CA TYR A 121 -11.46 -12.97 -30.29
C TYR A 121 -12.11 -14.35 -30.10
N ALA A 122 -11.31 -15.39 -29.86
CA ALA A 122 -11.82 -16.73 -29.56
C ALA A 122 -12.56 -16.78 -28.22
N LEU A 123 -12.00 -16.17 -27.17
CA LEU A 123 -12.60 -16.09 -25.83
C LEU A 123 -13.94 -15.38 -25.80
N GLY A 124 -14.16 -14.39 -26.67
CA GLY A 124 -15.43 -13.65 -26.74
C GLY A 124 -16.67 -14.51 -27.01
N LYS A 125 -16.49 -15.78 -27.43
CA LYS A 125 -17.55 -16.74 -27.69
C LYS A 125 -17.94 -17.57 -26.45
N TYR A 126 -17.21 -17.45 -25.35
CA TYR A 126 -17.34 -18.28 -24.16
C TYR A 126 -17.89 -17.49 -22.96
N LYS A 127 -18.63 -18.17 -22.09
CA LYS A 127 -19.00 -17.64 -20.76
C LYS A 127 -17.78 -17.56 -19.84
N ASP A 128 -17.83 -16.70 -18.83
CA ASP A 128 -16.77 -16.51 -17.84
C ASP A 128 -15.43 -16.07 -18.45
N ALA A 129 -15.49 -15.39 -19.60
CA ALA A 129 -14.33 -14.86 -20.33
C ALA A 129 -13.96 -13.43 -19.92
N LEU A 130 -14.90 -12.68 -19.32
CA LEU A 130 -14.78 -11.25 -19.01
C LEU A 130 -13.53 -10.90 -18.18
N PRO A 131 -13.14 -11.66 -17.13
CA PRO A 131 -11.90 -11.41 -16.41
C PRO A 131 -10.66 -11.37 -17.32
N PHE A 132 -10.54 -12.33 -18.22
CA PHE A 132 -9.35 -12.49 -19.07
C PHE A 132 -9.30 -11.42 -20.17
N ILE A 133 -10.46 -11.04 -20.69
CA ILE A 133 -10.59 -9.93 -21.64
C ILE A 133 -10.20 -8.60 -20.98
N LEU A 134 -10.72 -8.31 -19.78
CA LEU A 134 -10.37 -7.11 -19.01
C LEU A 134 -8.86 -7.02 -18.71
N LEU A 135 -8.22 -8.16 -18.46
CA LEU A 135 -6.78 -8.22 -18.24
C LEU A 135 -5.97 -7.80 -19.48
N ARG A 136 -6.53 -7.97 -20.69
CA ARG A 136 -5.92 -7.56 -21.97
C ARG A 136 -6.29 -6.15 -22.41
N CYS A 137 -7.31 -5.52 -21.82
CA CYS A 137 -7.55 -4.08 -22.00
C CYS A 137 -6.37 -3.20 -21.56
N ASN A 138 -5.45 -3.73 -20.75
CA ASN A 138 -4.21 -3.07 -20.30
C ASN A 138 -2.94 -3.73 -20.86
N ASP A 139 -3.02 -4.44 -21.99
CA ASP A 139 -1.87 -5.07 -22.64
C ASP A 139 -0.81 -4.02 -23.06
N TRP A 140 0.46 -4.42 -23.23
CA TRP A 140 1.48 -3.50 -23.75
C TRP A 140 1.36 -3.31 -25.27
N VAL A 141 0.83 -4.30 -26.00
CA VAL A 141 0.60 -4.25 -27.45
C VAL A 141 -0.72 -3.52 -27.72
N CYS A 142 -0.70 -2.49 -28.56
CA CYS A 142 -1.90 -1.69 -28.84
C CYS A 142 -2.99 -2.48 -29.57
N GLN A 143 -2.63 -3.36 -30.51
CA GLN A 143 -3.56 -4.22 -31.24
C GLN A 143 -4.33 -5.14 -30.29
N VAL A 144 -3.63 -5.76 -29.33
CA VAL A 144 -4.25 -6.62 -28.30
C VAL A 144 -5.20 -5.82 -27.41
N ARG A 145 -4.83 -4.60 -27.00
CA ARG A 145 -5.73 -3.72 -26.22
C ARG A 145 -7.00 -3.39 -27.00
N GLN A 146 -6.87 -3.05 -28.28
CA GLN A 146 -8.01 -2.71 -29.13
C GLN A 146 -8.93 -3.91 -29.33
N ALA A 147 -8.38 -5.08 -29.62
CA ALA A 147 -9.13 -6.33 -29.71
C ALA A 147 -9.88 -6.62 -28.41
N ALA A 148 -9.19 -6.49 -27.26
CA ALA A 148 -9.79 -6.71 -25.95
C ALA A 148 -10.92 -5.73 -25.65
N PHE A 149 -10.74 -4.44 -25.98
CA PHE A 149 -11.81 -3.45 -25.81
C PHE A 149 -13.01 -3.74 -26.72
N ASN A 150 -12.79 -4.10 -27.98
CA ASN A 150 -13.85 -4.45 -28.92
C ASN A 150 -14.65 -5.67 -28.45
N VAL A 151 -13.97 -6.72 -27.98
CA VAL A 151 -14.64 -7.91 -27.44
C VAL A 151 -15.34 -7.59 -26.12
N PHE A 152 -14.70 -6.81 -25.24
CA PHE A 152 -15.28 -6.38 -23.96
C PHE A 152 -16.64 -5.71 -24.16
N THR A 153 -16.75 -4.73 -25.08
CA THR A 153 -18.01 -4.02 -25.32
C THR A 153 -19.10 -4.93 -25.91
N GLN A 154 -18.72 -5.97 -26.65
CA GLN A 154 -19.65 -6.95 -27.20
C GLN A 154 -20.19 -7.90 -26.12
N ILE A 155 -19.31 -8.46 -25.28
CA ILE A 155 -19.72 -9.51 -24.33
C ILE A 155 -20.36 -8.95 -23.06
N LEU A 156 -20.01 -7.72 -22.65
CA LEU A 156 -20.42 -7.17 -21.35
C LEU A 156 -21.94 -7.12 -21.19
N ALA A 157 -22.68 -6.88 -22.28
CA ALA A 157 -24.14 -6.82 -22.26
C ALA A 157 -24.81 -8.19 -22.02
N TYR A 158 -24.09 -9.29 -22.28
CA TYR A 158 -24.60 -10.66 -22.18
C TYR A 158 -23.95 -11.47 -21.05
N SER A 159 -22.92 -10.92 -20.39
CA SER A 159 -22.30 -11.51 -19.20
C SER A 159 -23.30 -11.61 -18.05
N SER A 160 -23.22 -12.71 -17.30
CA SER A 160 -24.03 -12.86 -16.08
C SER A 160 -23.59 -11.88 -15.01
N GLU A 161 -24.49 -11.59 -14.07
CA GLU A 161 -24.12 -10.78 -12.91
C GLU A 161 -23.00 -11.42 -12.09
N GLU A 162 -22.98 -12.76 -11.99
CA GLU A 162 -21.92 -13.52 -11.35
C GLU A 162 -20.57 -13.22 -12.03
N GLU A 163 -20.50 -13.34 -13.36
CA GLU A 163 -19.27 -13.09 -14.12
C GLU A 163 -18.78 -11.65 -13.93
N ILE A 164 -19.69 -10.67 -13.98
CA ILE A 164 -19.37 -9.25 -13.76
C ILE A 164 -18.82 -9.02 -12.34
N VAL A 165 -19.46 -9.62 -11.32
CA VAL A 165 -19.02 -9.48 -9.93
C VAL A 165 -17.64 -10.12 -9.71
N HIS A 166 -17.38 -11.29 -10.30
CA HIS A 166 -16.05 -11.93 -10.26
C HIS A 166 -14.98 -11.09 -10.96
N ALA A 167 -15.36 -10.27 -11.94
CA ALA A 167 -14.45 -9.40 -12.68
C ALA A 167 -14.10 -8.08 -11.96
N LEU A 168 -14.82 -7.66 -10.91
CA LEU A 168 -14.61 -6.37 -10.24
C LEU A 168 -13.19 -6.14 -9.72
N PRO A 169 -12.49 -7.13 -9.13
CA PRO A 169 -11.09 -6.95 -8.71
C PRO A 169 -10.17 -6.55 -9.87
N LEU A 170 -10.44 -7.04 -11.09
CA LEU A 170 -9.70 -6.67 -12.30
C LEU A 170 -10.08 -5.27 -12.79
N MET A 171 -11.34 -4.87 -12.64
CA MET A 171 -11.75 -3.51 -12.96
C MET A 171 -11.07 -2.47 -12.04
N GLU A 172 -10.93 -2.75 -10.73
CA GLU A 172 -10.13 -1.88 -9.82
C GLU A 172 -8.67 -1.82 -10.22
N LYS A 173 -8.10 -2.95 -10.66
CA LYS A 173 -6.72 -2.98 -11.14
C LYS A 173 -6.54 -2.15 -12.42
N LEU A 174 -7.46 -2.28 -13.36
CA LEU A 174 -7.47 -1.52 -14.60
C LEU A 174 -7.60 -0.02 -14.32
N ARG A 175 -8.49 0.37 -13.40
CA ARG A 175 -8.65 1.77 -12.93
C ARG A 175 -7.36 2.39 -12.43
N ARG A 176 -6.48 1.60 -11.81
CA ARG A 176 -5.19 2.06 -11.29
C ARG A 176 -4.04 1.96 -12.30
N SER A 177 -4.30 1.40 -13.48
CA SER A 177 -3.28 1.19 -14.49
C SER A 177 -3.07 2.48 -15.30
N THR A 178 -1.82 2.81 -15.56
CA THR A 178 -1.44 4.08 -16.23
C THR A 178 -1.44 3.98 -17.76
N ARG A 179 -1.59 2.78 -18.32
CA ARG A 179 -1.57 2.61 -19.78
C ARG A 179 -2.99 2.83 -20.30
N TYR A 180 -3.11 3.79 -21.22
CA TYR A 180 -4.32 4.17 -21.96
C TYR A 180 -5.34 3.03 -22.08
N GLY A 181 -6.50 3.16 -21.42
CA GLY A 181 -7.59 2.18 -21.51
C GLY A 181 -8.70 2.34 -20.48
N TYR A 182 -8.43 2.92 -19.31
CA TYR A 182 -9.50 3.06 -18.31
C TYR A 182 -10.54 4.13 -18.68
N ASP A 183 -10.10 5.30 -19.18
CA ASP A 183 -11.02 6.38 -19.54
C ASP A 183 -12.01 5.98 -20.66
N THR A 184 -11.60 5.05 -21.53
CA THR A 184 -12.47 4.47 -22.56
C THR A 184 -13.41 3.38 -22.03
N ILE A 185 -13.02 2.68 -20.97
CA ILE A 185 -13.79 1.58 -20.37
C ILE A 185 -14.79 2.09 -19.34
N LEU A 186 -14.44 3.14 -18.60
CA LEU A 186 -15.25 3.69 -17.53
C LEU A 186 -16.68 4.04 -17.97
N PRO A 187 -16.93 4.74 -19.10
CA PRO A 187 -18.29 5.05 -19.53
C PRO A 187 -19.14 3.80 -19.79
N VAL A 188 -18.53 2.77 -20.38
CA VAL A 188 -19.20 1.49 -20.67
C VAL A 188 -19.60 0.78 -19.38
N VAL A 189 -18.66 0.70 -18.43
CA VAL A 189 -18.92 0.13 -17.09
C VAL A 189 -19.97 0.95 -16.35
N VAL A 190 -19.84 2.27 -16.26
CA VAL A 190 -20.81 3.13 -15.56
C VAL A 190 -22.21 2.95 -16.13
N ASN A 191 -22.35 2.86 -17.46
CA ASN A 191 -23.64 2.61 -18.09
C ASN A 191 -24.24 1.24 -17.69
N LEU A 192 -23.43 0.19 -17.63
CA LEU A 192 -23.87 -1.13 -17.15
C LEU A 192 -24.42 -1.06 -15.72
N PHE A 193 -23.69 -0.42 -14.79
CA PHE A 193 -24.13 -0.29 -13.40
C PHE A 193 -25.33 0.65 -13.24
N ARG A 194 -25.51 1.60 -14.16
CA ARG A 194 -26.71 2.44 -14.21
C ARG A 194 -27.95 1.64 -14.62
N ILE A 195 -27.81 0.72 -15.56
CA ILE A 195 -28.91 -0.15 -16.04
C ILE A 195 -29.21 -1.23 -15.02
N ASN A 196 -28.18 -1.83 -14.41
CA ASN A 196 -28.31 -2.88 -13.40
C ASN A 196 -27.74 -2.43 -12.04
N GLY A 197 -28.57 -1.78 -11.23
CA GLY A 197 -28.20 -1.32 -9.90
C GLY A 197 -27.85 -2.44 -8.90
N GLN A 198 -28.28 -3.69 -9.14
CA GLN A 198 -27.95 -4.82 -8.24
C GLN A 198 -26.45 -5.13 -8.25
N LEU A 199 -25.76 -4.86 -9.35
CA LEU A 199 -24.30 -5.03 -9.45
C LEU A 199 -23.54 -4.19 -8.41
N ILE A 200 -24.01 -2.96 -8.11
CA ILE A 200 -23.44 -2.16 -7.03
C ILE A 200 -23.62 -2.87 -5.69
N LYS A 201 -24.84 -3.30 -5.36
CA LYS A 201 -25.13 -3.95 -4.07
C LYS A 201 -24.30 -5.22 -3.89
N ARG A 202 -24.24 -6.08 -4.91
CA ARG A 202 -23.42 -7.30 -4.91
C ARG A 202 -21.92 -7.00 -4.75
N GLY A 203 -21.42 -6.01 -5.48
CA GLY A 203 -20.01 -5.65 -5.40
C GLY A 203 -19.60 -4.98 -4.08
N LEU A 204 -20.48 -4.17 -3.49
CA LEU A 204 -20.30 -3.60 -2.14
C LEU A 204 -20.30 -4.69 -1.06
N ASN A 205 -21.13 -5.73 -1.19
CA ASN A 205 -21.14 -6.86 -0.26
C ASN A 205 -20.06 -7.93 -0.52
N SER A 206 -19.19 -7.72 -1.51
CA SER A 206 -18.12 -8.67 -1.81
C SER A 206 -17.13 -8.80 -0.66
N THR A 207 -16.65 -10.02 -0.42
CA THR A 207 -15.55 -10.27 0.52
C THR A 207 -14.22 -9.71 0.00
N ASP A 208 -14.05 -9.59 -1.32
CA ASP A 208 -12.86 -9.02 -1.94
C ASP A 208 -12.83 -7.49 -1.79
N PHE A 209 -11.77 -6.98 -1.16
CA PHE A 209 -11.56 -5.55 -0.92
C PHE A 209 -11.48 -4.73 -2.22
N ARG A 210 -10.88 -5.28 -3.28
CA ARG A 210 -10.73 -4.60 -4.58
C ARG A 210 -12.09 -4.46 -5.26
N ALA A 211 -12.96 -5.47 -5.15
CA ALA A 211 -14.33 -5.40 -5.64
C ALA A 211 -15.13 -4.28 -4.96
N ARG A 212 -15.14 -4.24 -3.61
CA ARG A 212 -15.81 -3.16 -2.86
C ARG A 212 -15.26 -1.78 -3.22
N LYS A 213 -13.92 -1.67 -3.29
CA LYS A 213 -13.24 -0.44 -3.66
C LYS A 213 -13.59 0.02 -5.08
N PHE A 214 -13.71 -0.91 -6.03
CA PHE A 214 -14.18 -0.58 -7.38
C PHE A 214 -15.58 0.02 -7.34
N CYS A 215 -16.53 -0.67 -6.70
CA CYS A 215 -17.92 -0.22 -6.58
C CYS A 215 -18.01 1.16 -5.92
N ILE A 216 -17.26 1.39 -4.84
CA ILE A 216 -17.21 2.70 -4.16
C ILE A 216 -16.61 3.78 -5.06
N SER A 217 -15.64 3.43 -5.91
CA SER A 217 -15.08 4.40 -6.86
C SER A 217 -16.07 4.83 -7.94
N ILE A 218 -16.93 3.91 -8.41
CA ILE A 218 -17.90 4.20 -9.46
C ILE A 218 -19.18 4.87 -8.94
N ILE A 219 -19.48 4.78 -7.65
CA ILE A 219 -20.61 5.45 -6.99
C ILE A 219 -20.66 6.96 -7.30
N ASN A 220 -19.51 7.63 -7.43
CA ASN A 220 -19.47 9.05 -7.76
C ASN A 220 -19.88 9.36 -9.20
N HIS A 221 -19.87 8.36 -10.09
CA HIS A 221 -20.26 8.46 -11.50
C HIS A 221 -21.72 8.02 -11.74
N LEU A 222 -22.41 7.57 -10.70
CA LEU A 222 -23.81 7.16 -10.78
C LEU A 222 -24.72 8.29 -10.28
N ASP A 223 -25.72 8.63 -11.11
CA ASP A 223 -26.70 9.69 -10.84
C ASP A 223 -27.81 9.22 -9.89
N LYS A 224 -28.17 7.93 -9.94
CA LYS A 224 -29.17 7.30 -9.08
C LYS A 224 -28.52 6.20 -8.28
N ILE A 225 -28.46 6.38 -6.97
CA ILE A 225 -28.03 5.36 -6.03
C ILE A 225 -29.06 5.33 -4.91
N ASP A 226 -29.34 4.12 -4.46
CA ASP A 226 -30.16 3.84 -3.29
C ASP A 226 -29.41 4.34 -2.03
N ASN A 227 -29.76 5.55 -1.57
CA ASN A 227 -29.12 6.18 -0.42
C ASN A 227 -29.43 5.38 0.86
N ASP A 228 -30.63 4.83 1.01
CA ASP A 228 -31.03 4.03 2.17
C ASP A 228 -30.12 2.79 2.28
N TYR A 229 -29.84 2.14 1.15
CA TYR A 229 -28.87 1.04 1.11
C TYR A 229 -27.45 1.50 1.49
N LEU A 230 -26.99 2.67 1.03
CA LEU A 230 -25.68 3.19 1.41
C LEU A 230 -25.60 3.58 2.89
N MET A 231 -26.69 4.09 3.46
CA MET A 231 -26.83 4.42 4.88
C MET A 231 -26.70 3.16 5.75
N ASP A 232 -27.26 2.02 5.33
CA ASP A 232 -27.04 0.74 6.02
C ASP A 232 -25.63 0.18 5.77
N TYR A 233 -25.17 0.19 4.52
CA TYR A 233 -23.87 -0.35 4.12
C TYR A 233 -22.70 0.29 4.87
N ILE A 234 -22.76 1.60 5.14
CA ILE A 234 -21.63 2.35 5.68
C ILE A 234 -21.15 1.82 7.04
N PHE A 235 -22.05 1.27 7.86
CA PHE A 235 -21.71 0.68 9.16
C PHE A 235 -21.02 -0.68 9.03
N HIS A 236 -21.19 -1.36 7.89
CA HIS A 236 -20.61 -2.66 7.59
C HIS A 236 -19.24 -2.58 6.90
N GLU A 237 -18.90 -1.44 6.30
CA GLU A 237 -17.60 -1.24 5.65
C GLU A 237 -16.45 -1.21 6.67
N LYS A 238 -15.60 -2.23 6.62
CA LYS A 238 -14.48 -2.45 7.54
C LYS A 238 -13.32 -1.48 7.31
N ASP A 239 -13.09 -1.11 6.06
CA ASP A 239 -12.00 -0.22 5.66
C ASP A 239 -12.38 1.26 5.93
N PRO A 240 -11.60 1.98 6.75
CA PRO A 240 -11.93 3.35 7.11
C PRO A 240 -11.85 4.34 5.96
N PHE A 241 -11.00 4.10 4.95
CA PHE A 241 -10.87 4.97 3.79
C PHE A 241 -12.06 4.81 2.85
N LEU A 242 -12.47 3.56 2.60
CA LEU A 242 -13.67 3.25 1.83
C LEU A 242 -14.93 3.82 2.51
N ARG A 243 -15.04 3.63 3.83
CA ARG A 243 -16.13 4.20 4.63
C ARG A 243 -16.18 5.73 4.53
N LYS A 244 -15.03 6.40 4.53
CA LYS A 244 -14.94 7.85 4.26
C LYS A 244 -15.55 8.22 2.91
N THR A 245 -15.19 7.49 1.85
CA THR A 245 -15.68 7.80 0.49
C THR A 245 -17.18 7.62 0.38
N VAL A 246 -17.75 6.58 1.00
CA VAL A 246 -19.21 6.40 1.08
C VAL A 246 -19.84 7.55 1.85
N PHE A 247 -19.27 7.92 3.00
CA PHE A 247 -19.78 9.04 3.79
C PHE A 247 -19.79 10.34 2.96
N GLN A 248 -18.70 10.66 2.27
CA GLN A 248 -18.61 11.83 1.39
C GLN A 248 -19.64 11.83 0.27
N LYS A 249 -20.02 10.66 -0.26
CA LYS A 249 -21.10 10.57 -1.24
C LYS A 249 -22.44 10.90 -0.58
N LEU A 250 -22.75 10.27 0.55
CA LEU A 250 -24.01 10.50 1.28
C LEU A 250 -24.19 11.98 1.65
N LEU A 251 -23.12 12.65 2.11
CA LEU A 251 -23.14 14.09 2.40
C LEU A 251 -23.46 14.97 1.18
N LYS A 252 -23.13 14.52 -0.03
CA LYS A 252 -23.38 15.27 -1.28
C LYS A 252 -24.76 15.03 -1.86
N THR A 253 -25.41 13.91 -1.53
CA THR A 253 -26.61 13.45 -2.27
C THR A 253 -27.94 13.98 -1.75
N ASN A 254 -27.97 15.05 -0.95
CA ASN A 254 -29.21 15.60 -0.37
C ASN A 254 -30.17 14.50 0.18
N ALA A 255 -29.61 13.43 0.77
CA ALA A 255 -30.40 12.57 1.63
C ALA A 255 -31.01 13.42 2.76
N ASP A 256 -32.15 13.01 3.32
CA ASP A 256 -32.87 13.80 4.34
C ASP A 256 -31.86 14.37 5.33
N SER A 257 -31.85 15.72 5.43
CA SER A 257 -30.90 16.44 6.26
C SER A 257 -30.86 15.91 7.69
N THR A 258 -31.98 15.36 8.19
CA THR A 258 -32.10 14.81 9.53
C THR A 258 -31.31 13.50 9.68
N GLU A 259 -31.45 12.56 8.75
CA GLU A 259 -30.74 11.27 8.81
C GLU A 259 -29.23 11.46 8.67
N ILE A 260 -28.80 12.38 7.80
CA ILE A 260 -27.39 12.68 7.61
C ILE A 260 -26.81 13.43 8.82
N LEU A 261 -27.60 14.26 9.50
CA LEU A 261 -27.21 14.88 10.77
C LEU A 261 -26.93 13.81 11.84
N GLU A 262 -27.84 12.85 12.00
CA GLU A 262 -27.68 11.75 12.97
C GLU A 262 -26.54 10.79 12.59
N LEU A 263 -26.36 10.49 11.30
CA LEU A 263 -25.19 9.77 10.81
C LEU A 263 -23.89 10.50 11.14
N SER A 264 -23.86 11.82 10.94
CA SER A 264 -22.69 12.64 11.25
C SER A 264 -22.35 12.61 12.74
N LYS A 265 -23.36 12.68 13.62
CA LYS A 265 -23.16 12.50 15.07
C LYS A 265 -22.58 11.11 15.40
N CYS A 266 -23.04 10.05 14.74
CA CYS A 266 -22.44 8.71 14.89
C CYS A 266 -20.96 8.70 14.45
N PHE A 267 -20.65 9.37 13.35
CA PHE A 267 -19.30 9.42 12.77
C PHE A 267 -18.28 10.21 13.60
N LEU A 268 -18.71 11.03 14.57
CA LEU A 268 -17.83 11.62 15.57
C LEU A 268 -17.10 10.58 16.43
N LYS A 269 -17.58 9.32 16.45
CA LYS A 269 -16.94 8.21 17.18
C LYS A 269 -16.16 7.25 16.27
N ASP A 270 -16.08 7.52 14.96
CA ASP A 270 -15.39 6.64 14.01
C ASP A 270 -13.91 6.48 14.41
N LYS A 271 -13.37 5.26 14.29
CA LYS A 271 -11.94 4.96 14.56
C LYS A 271 -10.98 5.83 13.74
N TYR A 272 -11.40 6.28 12.56
CA TYR A 272 -10.59 7.03 11.62
C TYR A 272 -10.80 8.55 11.73
N PRO A 273 -9.78 9.32 12.14
CA PRO A 273 -9.93 10.75 12.41
C PRO A 273 -10.49 11.59 11.25
N PRO A 274 -10.13 11.34 9.97
CA PRO A 274 -10.72 12.07 8.86
C PRO A 274 -12.24 11.91 8.71
N ASN A 275 -12.83 10.82 9.20
CA ASN A 275 -14.29 10.66 9.25
C ASN A 275 -14.91 11.56 10.31
N ARG A 276 -14.26 11.67 11.48
CA ARG A 276 -14.69 12.58 12.56
C ARG A 276 -14.61 14.04 12.15
N ILE A 277 -13.54 14.45 11.47
CA ILE A 277 -13.39 15.81 10.91
C ILE A 277 -14.48 16.08 9.87
N LEU A 278 -14.72 15.14 8.97
CA LEU A 278 -15.74 15.29 7.94
C LEU A 278 -17.16 15.41 8.54
N ALA A 279 -17.47 14.61 9.56
CA ALA A 279 -18.70 14.73 10.32
C ALA A 279 -18.81 16.10 11.00
N LEU A 280 -17.77 16.54 11.69
CA LEU A 280 -17.78 17.82 12.38
C LEU A 280 -17.94 18.99 11.38
N GLN A 281 -17.29 18.94 10.21
CA GLN A 281 -17.50 19.92 9.14
C GLN A 281 -18.96 19.95 8.68
N TYR A 282 -19.58 18.78 8.44
CA TYR A 282 -20.98 18.73 8.03
C TYR A 282 -21.92 19.34 9.09
N LEU A 283 -21.69 19.06 10.38
CA LEU A 283 -22.48 19.64 11.47
C LEU A 283 -22.35 21.17 11.55
N ILE A 284 -21.17 21.72 11.19
CA ILE A 284 -20.95 23.17 11.07
C ILE A 284 -21.78 23.72 9.90
N ASP A 285 -21.62 23.14 8.72
CA ASP A 285 -22.23 23.62 7.47
C ASP A 285 -23.76 23.60 7.54
N ASN A 286 -24.33 22.76 8.41
CA ASN A 286 -25.77 22.60 8.61
C ASN A 286 -26.27 23.16 9.95
N HIS A 287 -25.48 24.02 10.61
CA HIS A 287 -25.90 24.79 11.80
C HIS A 287 -26.49 23.93 12.95
N SER A 288 -25.84 22.81 13.31
CA SER A 288 -26.30 21.98 14.44
C SER A 288 -26.37 22.79 15.74
N ASN A 289 -27.48 22.67 16.48
CA ASN A 289 -27.72 23.46 17.71
C ASN A 289 -26.74 23.14 18.86
N ASP A 290 -26.18 21.93 18.88
CA ASP A 290 -25.25 21.39 19.89
C ASP A 290 -23.78 21.51 19.47
N LEU A 291 -23.49 22.25 18.39
CA LEU A 291 -22.17 22.30 17.78
C LEU A 291 -21.05 22.73 18.74
N PHE A 292 -21.34 23.70 19.63
CA PHE A 292 -20.37 24.17 20.62
C PHE A 292 -20.00 23.07 21.63
N ASP A 293 -20.99 22.36 22.17
CA ASP A 293 -20.76 21.27 23.12
C ASP A 293 -20.06 20.08 22.46
N ILE A 294 -20.41 19.78 21.20
CA ILE A 294 -19.71 18.81 20.38
C ILE A 294 -18.24 19.23 20.21
N ALA A 295 -17.98 20.47 19.79
CA ALA A 295 -16.61 20.96 19.60
C ALA A 295 -15.80 20.89 20.89
N LYS A 296 -16.40 21.28 22.02
CA LYS A 296 -15.79 21.21 23.35
C LYS A 296 -15.46 19.76 23.74
N HIS A 297 -16.35 18.81 23.47
CA HIS A 297 -16.08 17.39 23.67
C HIS A 297 -14.91 16.90 22.80
N MET A 298 -14.88 17.34 21.54
CA MET A 298 -13.86 16.94 20.56
C MET A 298 -12.46 17.54 20.83
N LEU A 299 -12.33 18.50 21.75
CA LEU A 299 -11.03 18.88 22.33
C LEU A 299 -10.36 17.70 23.05
N MET A 300 -11.13 16.74 23.56
CA MET A 300 -10.62 15.53 24.19
C MET A 300 -10.38 14.39 23.19
N ASP A 301 -10.35 14.66 21.88
CA ASP A 301 -10.03 13.64 20.88
C ASP A 301 -8.54 13.23 20.96
N LYS A 302 -8.24 11.95 20.73
CA LYS A 302 -6.87 11.42 20.72
C LYS A 302 -6.02 11.98 19.57
N ASN A 303 -6.65 12.37 18.47
CA ASN A 303 -6.01 12.87 17.26
C ASN A 303 -5.86 14.40 17.27
N ALA A 304 -4.63 14.87 17.04
CA ALA A 304 -4.30 16.30 17.07
C ALA A 304 -5.04 17.14 16.01
N GLN A 305 -5.35 16.58 14.84
CA GLN A 305 -6.06 17.32 13.79
C GLN A 305 -7.53 17.54 14.14
N VAL A 306 -8.16 16.54 14.78
CA VAL A 306 -9.53 16.69 15.29
C VAL A 306 -9.55 17.78 16.36
N ARG A 307 -8.65 17.72 17.36
CA ARG A 307 -8.57 18.76 18.39
C ARG A 307 -8.31 20.15 17.80
N ALA A 308 -7.41 20.26 16.81
CA ALA A 308 -7.11 21.52 16.13
C ALA A 308 -8.34 22.09 15.43
N PHE A 309 -9.08 21.25 14.71
CA PHE A 309 -10.31 21.64 14.05
C PHE A 309 -11.37 22.12 15.06
N SER A 310 -11.53 21.40 16.18
CA SER A 310 -12.43 21.79 17.27
C SER A 310 -12.04 23.09 17.97
N ARG A 311 -10.74 23.34 18.17
CA ARG A 311 -10.27 24.63 18.72
C ARG A 311 -10.62 25.79 17.81
N ASN A 312 -10.33 25.66 16.51
CA ASN A 312 -10.64 26.70 15.54
C ASN A 312 -12.14 27.02 15.54
N LEU A 313 -12.99 25.99 15.61
CA LEU A 313 -14.43 26.15 15.70
C LEU A 313 -14.86 26.93 16.95
N ILE A 314 -14.37 26.54 18.13
CA ILE A 314 -14.68 27.24 19.39
C ILE A 314 -14.24 28.71 19.33
N SER A 315 -13.03 28.98 18.83
CA SER A 315 -12.50 30.34 18.72
C SER A 315 -13.28 31.22 17.74
N LEU A 316 -13.93 30.64 16.72
CA LEU A 316 -14.83 31.37 15.82
C LEU A 316 -16.21 31.61 16.44
N SER A 317 -16.70 30.72 17.30
CA SER A 317 -18.02 30.81 17.93
C SER A 317 -18.04 31.69 19.18
N ASP A 318 -17.01 31.63 20.03
CA ASP A 318 -16.89 32.43 21.24
C ASP A 318 -15.42 32.68 21.60
N THR A 319 -14.97 33.93 21.45
CA THR A 319 -13.59 34.35 21.73
C THR A 319 -13.25 34.43 23.22
N LYS A 320 -14.25 34.33 24.12
CA LYS A 320 -14.05 34.39 25.57
C LYS A 320 -13.68 33.04 26.18
N VAL A 321 -13.79 31.95 25.43
CA VAL A 321 -13.50 30.60 25.94
C VAL A 321 -12.00 30.41 26.10
N ASP A 322 -11.54 30.26 27.34
CA ASP A 322 -10.17 29.87 27.63
C ASP A 322 -9.97 28.35 27.40
N ILE A 323 -9.53 28.01 26.19
CA ILE A 323 -9.25 26.63 25.78
C ILE A 323 -8.12 26.02 26.62
N ARG A 324 -7.12 26.82 27.04
CA ARG A 324 -6.05 26.34 27.93
C ARG A 324 -6.63 25.91 29.27
N GLN A 325 -7.53 26.70 29.85
CA GLN A 325 -8.21 26.35 31.10
C GLN A 325 -9.06 25.08 30.98
N ILE A 326 -9.67 24.82 29.83
CA ILE A 326 -10.40 23.55 29.59
C ILE A 326 -9.44 22.36 29.72
N TYR A 327 -8.25 22.40 29.13
CA TYR A 327 -7.28 21.31 29.27
C TYR A 327 -6.76 21.16 30.70
N LEU A 328 -6.50 22.28 31.40
CA LEU A 328 -6.11 22.29 32.82
C LEU A 328 -7.16 21.59 33.69
N ASN A 329 -8.43 21.92 33.51
CA ASN A 329 -9.54 21.33 34.27
C ASN A 329 -9.67 19.81 34.06
N HIS A 330 -9.24 19.30 32.90
CA HIS A 330 -9.31 17.87 32.56
C HIS A 330 -8.01 17.11 32.82
N LEU A 331 -6.97 17.77 33.34
CA LEU A 331 -5.62 17.19 33.45
C LEU A 331 -5.56 15.90 34.29
N TYR A 332 -6.46 15.73 35.26
CA TYR A 332 -6.52 14.52 36.09
C TYR A 332 -7.39 13.41 35.50
N VAL A 333 -8.38 13.75 34.65
CA VAL A 333 -9.34 12.79 34.08
C VAL A 333 -8.86 12.26 32.73
N ASN A 334 -8.39 13.17 31.86
CA ASN A 334 -7.93 12.86 30.50
C ASN A 334 -6.44 13.22 30.33
N THR A 335 -5.61 12.85 31.30
CA THR A 335 -4.23 13.34 31.48
C THR A 335 -3.41 13.43 30.20
N SER A 336 -3.27 12.34 29.44
CA SER A 336 -2.44 12.37 28.22
C SER A 336 -2.98 13.32 27.15
N ILE A 337 -4.31 13.38 26.98
CA ILE A 337 -4.93 14.23 25.96
C ILE A 337 -4.86 15.70 26.40
N SER A 338 -5.11 15.97 27.68
CA SER A 338 -4.93 17.30 28.26
C SER A 338 -3.51 17.82 28.11
N ILE A 339 -2.50 17.01 28.39
CA ILE A 339 -1.10 17.41 28.20
C ILE A 339 -0.79 17.71 26.73
N TYR A 340 -1.27 16.88 25.79
CA TYR A 340 -1.14 17.21 24.37
C TYR A 340 -1.82 18.54 24.01
N GLY A 341 -3.01 18.78 24.56
CA GLY A 341 -3.76 20.03 24.40
C GLY A 341 -3.01 21.25 24.95
N LEU A 342 -2.44 21.14 26.15
CA LEU A 342 -1.59 22.19 26.73
C LEU A 342 -0.35 22.44 25.87
N GLY A 343 0.29 21.40 25.33
CA GLY A 343 1.36 21.59 24.36
C GLY A 343 0.91 22.28 23.05
N GLU A 344 -0.39 22.27 22.75
CA GLU A 344 -0.95 22.88 21.53
C GLU A 344 -1.35 24.34 21.69
N VAL A 345 -1.78 24.77 22.88
CA VAL A 345 -2.31 26.13 23.14
C VAL A 345 -1.66 26.86 24.31
N GLY A 346 -0.90 26.14 25.14
CA GLY A 346 -0.23 26.67 26.32
C GLY A 346 1.04 27.46 26.00
N SER A 347 1.75 27.82 27.05
CA SER A 347 2.96 28.64 27.00
C SER A 347 4.12 28.00 27.77
N ALA A 348 5.27 28.67 27.80
CA ALA A 348 6.45 28.15 28.49
C ALA A 348 6.22 27.95 30.00
N GLU A 349 5.33 28.74 30.61
CA GLU A 349 4.92 28.65 32.02
C GLU A 349 4.22 27.31 32.33
N ASP A 350 3.58 26.68 31.36
CA ASP A 350 2.94 25.36 31.53
C ASP A 350 3.96 24.22 31.66
N CYS A 351 5.23 24.46 31.31
CA CYS A 351 6.25 23.43 31.33
C CYS A 351 6.49 22.87 32.74
N GLU A 352 6.53 23.71 33.76
CA GLU A 352 6.73 23.26 35.15
C GLU A 352 5.63 22.31 35.61
N LEU A 353 4.38 22.60 35.22
CA LEU A 353 3.23 21.73 35.51
C LEU A 353 3.32 20.40 34.76
N ILE A 354 3.80 20.40 33.52
CA ILE A 354 3.85 19.21 32.66
C ILE A 354 5.05 18.31 33.00
N GLU A 355 6.16 18.90 33.45
CA GLU A 355 7.44 18.22 33.69
C GLU A 355 7.32 17.04 34.64
N LYS A 356 6.50 17.15 35.69
CA LYS A 356 6.22 16.06 36.64
C LYS A 356 5.67 14.78 35.97
N TYR A 357 5.03 14.89 34.82
CA TYR A 357 4.47 13.75 34.09
C TYR A 357 5.50 12.99 33.25
N LEU A 358 6.75 13.46 33.15
CA LEU A 358 7.84 12.66 32.58
C LEU A 358 8.14 11.40 33.40
N ALA A 359 7.81 11.42 34.70
CA ALA A 359 7.98 10.30 35.63
C ALA A 359 6.71 9.45 35.84
N ASP A 360 5.64 9.67 35.05
CA ASP A 360 4.38 8.90 35.19
C ASP A 360 4.58 7.43 34.75
N ASP A 361 3.91 6.49 35.43
CA ASP A 361 3.99 5.07 35.08
C ASP A 361 3.37 4.74 33.73
N ARG A 362 2.38 5.53 33.30
CA ARG A 362 1.64 5.32 32.06
C ARG A 362 2.43 5.88 30.88
N VAL A 363 2.85 5.00 29.98
CA VAL A 363 3.60 5.35 28.75
C VAL A 363 2.88 6.42 27.91
N SER A 364 1.55 6.40 27.84
CA SER A 364 0.79 7.40 27.09
C SER A 364 0.93 8.82 27.66
N VAL A 365 1.03 8.94 28.98
CA VAL A 365 1.16 10.23 29.68
C VAL A 365 2.58 10.77 29.53
N VAL A 366 3.58 9.93 29.74
CA VAL A 366 4.99 10.31 29.50
C VAL A 366 5.20 10.79 28.07
N ARG A 367 4.67 10.05 27.08
CA ARG A 367 4.78 10.45 25.66
C ARG A 367 4.06 11.77 25.36
N ALA A 368 2.96 12.06 26.05
CA ALA A 368 2.28 13.35 25.94
C ALA A 368 3.15 14.47 26.51
N ALA A 369 3.70 14.27 27.71
CA ALA A 369 4.59 15.23 28.37
C ALA A 369 5.81 15.54 27.51
N MET A 370 6.52 14.51 27.03
CA MET A 370 7.67 14.69 26.12
C MET A 370 7.32 15.54 24.90
N THR A 371 6.16 15.27 24.28
CA THR A 371 5.73 15.98 23.06
C THR A 371 5.32 17.42 23.36
N ALA A 372 4.64 17.66 24.48
CA ALA A 372 4.19 18.99 24.89
C ALA A 372 5.38 19.87 25.28
N LEU A 373 6.29 19.35 26.12
CA LEU A 373 7.49 20.07 26.58
C LEU A 373 8.41 20.45 25.41
N MET A 374 8.68 19.50 24.49
CA MET A 374 9.46 19.78 23.27
C MET A 374 8.77 20.74 22.30
N ARG A 375 7.49 21.04 22.48
CA ARG A 375 6.77 22.02 21.66
C ARG A 375 6.75 23.39 22.33
N LEU A 376 6.62 23.43 23.64
CA LEU A 376 6.56 24.66 24.43
C LEU A 376 7.95 25.25 24.68
N ASN A 377 8.97 24.42 24.87
CA ASN A 377 10.35 24.84 25.09
C ASN A 377 11.36 23.75 24.67
N THR A 378 11.68 23.69 23.38
CA THR A 378 12.64 22.70 22.84
C THR A 378 14.00 22.78 23.54
N GLU A 379 14.55 23.99 23.68
CA GLU A 379 15.92 24.20 24.19
C GLU A 379 16.08 23.63 25.60
N LYS A 380 15.13 23.90 26.50
CA LYS A 380 15.17 23.41 27.88
C LYS A 380 15.13 21.89 27.97
N TYR A 381 14.31 21.23 27.13
CA TYR A 381 14.02 19.79 27.30
C TYR A 381 14.78 18.88 26.33
N LEU A 382 15.54 19.42 25.38
CA LEU A 382 16.24 18.62 24.37
C LEU A 382 17.19 17.58 25.01
N ALA A 383 17.94 17.99 26.03
CA ALA A 383 18.83 17.10 26.78
C ALA A 383 18.05 15.98 27.49
N ASN A 384 17.02 16.34 28.27
CA ASN A 384 16.16 15.38 28.97
C ASN A 384 15.54 14.35 28.00
N ILE A 385 15.04 14.80 26.84
CA ILE A 385 14.46 13.88 25.83
C ILE A 385 15.53 13.01 25.17
N THR A 386 16.77 13.48 25.07
CA THR A 386 17.90 12.67 24.61
C THR A 386 18.18 11.53 25.59
N ASP A 387 18.20 11.82 26.90
CA ASP A 387 18.37 10.79 27.93
C ASP A 387 17.25 9.74 27.93
N MET A 388 16.03 10.13 27.57
CA MET A 388 14.89 9.21 27.46
C MET A 388 15.02 8.16 26.34
N LEU A 389 16.05 8.23 25.48
CA LEU A 389 16.41 7.12 24.59
C LEU A 389 16.88 5.88 25.37
N ALA A 390 17.39 6.06 26.59
CA ALA A 390 17.82 4.97 27.48
C ALA A 390 16.67 4.33 28.27
N ALA A 391 15.43 4.78 28.09
CA ALA A 391 14.28 4.27 28.84
C ALA A 391 13.96 2.79 28.51
N ASP A 392 13.53 2.02 29.51
CA ASP A 392 13.15 0.61 29.33
C ASP A 392 11.91 0.41 28.45
N LYS A 393 10.98 1.37 28.52
CA LYS A 393 9.69 1.28 27.82
C LYS A 393 9.86 1.71 26.36
N SER A 394 9.73 0.77 25.43
CA SER A 394 9.92 0.99 23.97
C SER A 394 9.08 2.14 23.38
N GLY A 395 7.90 2.41 23.95
CA GLY A 395 7.06 3.55 23.56
C GLY A 395 7.69 4.91 23.83
N ILE A 396 8.47 5.04 24.91
CA ILE A 396 9.21 6.25 25.28
C ILE A 396 10.38 6.46 24.31
N VAL A 397 11.22 5.43 24.12
CA VAL A 397 12.35 5.45 23.18
C VAL A 397 11.90 5.83 21.76
N LYS A 398 10.78 5.25 21.30
CA LYS A 398 10.20 5.59 19.99
C LYS A 398 9.78 7.06 19.91
N THR A 399 9.16 7.61 20.95
CA THR A 399 8.75 9.02 20.98
C THR A 399 9.97 9.94 21.04
N ALA A 400 10.96 9.66 21.89
CA ALA A 400 12.21 10.42 21.96
C ALA A 400 12.87 10.50 20.58
N ALA A 401 13.07 9.36 19.92
CA ALA A 401 13.69 9.33 18.59
C ALA A 401 12.90 10.12 17.53
N ILE A 402 11.57 10.14 17.59
CA ILE A 402 10.75 10.94 16.68
C ILE A 402 10.94 12.44 16.94
N LEU A 403 10.97 12.86 18.21
CA LEU A 403 11.12 14.26 18.61
C LEU A 403 12.52 14.79 18.29
N LEU A 404 13.56 14.01 18.56
CA LEU A 404 14.95 14.36 18.26
C LEU A 404 15.17 14.48 16.75
N LYS A 405 14.65 13.52 15.97
CA LYS A 405 14.73 13.57 14.50
C LYS A 405 14.14 14.86 13.89
N LYS A 406 13.13 15.46 14.55
CA LYS A 406 12.53 16.72 14.10
C LYS A 406 13.41 17.94 14.43
N ASN A 407 14.05 17.96 15.60
CA ASN A 407 14.78 19.12 16.10
C ASN A 407 16.27 19.15 15.72
N ARG A 408 16.89 18.01 15.38
CA ARG A 408 18.28 17.86 14.82
C ARG A 408 19.46 18.48 15.59
N GLU A 409 19.22 19.24 16.65
CA GLU A 409 20.25 19.94 17.46
C GLU A 409 20.62 19.17 18.74
N TYR A 410 20.32 17.88 18.79
CA TYR A 410 20.60 17.06 19.96
C TYR A 410 22.06 16.58 19.99
N ASP A 411 22.52 16.20 21.17
CA ASP A 411 23.87 15.70 21.40
C ASP A 411 24.06 14.30 20.77
N PHE A 412 24.84 14.23 19.70
CA PHE A 412 25.14 12.98 19.01
C PHE A 412 26.07 12.06 19.83
N GLU A 413 26.95 12.61 20.65
CA GLU A 413 27.85 11.83 21.50
C GLU A 413 27.03 11.13 22.58
N LYS A 414 26.08 11.83 23.20
CA LYS A 414 25.14 11.23 24.15
C LYS A 414 24.31 10.11 23.52
N VAL A 415 23.82 10.31 22.30
CA VAL A 415 23.09 9.26 21.56
C VAL A 415 24.00 8.04 21.30
N SER A 416 25.28 8.26 20.97
CA SER A 416 26.25 7.19 20.77
C SER A 416 26.54 6.42 22.06
N GLU A 417 26.65 7.12 23.19
CA GLU A 417 26.80 6.52 24.52
C GLU A 417 25.62 5.59 24.84
N ILE A 418 24.38 6.09 24.66
CA ILE A 418 23.16 5.31 24.92
C ILE A 418 23.09 4.08 24.01
N LEU A 419 23.49 4.20 22.74
CA LEU A 419 23.56 3.06 21.82
C LEU A 419 24.50 1.97 22.34
N ASN A 420 25.70 2.36 22.77
CA ASN A 420 26.74 1.43 23.21
C ASN A 420 26.36 0.73 24.52
N ASN A 421 25.68 1.44 25.42
CA ASN A 421 25.27 0.92 26.72
C ASN A 421 23.98 0.10 26.69
N SER A 422 23.17 0.24 25.63
CA SER A 422 21.90 -0.49 25.51
C SER A 422 22.13 -1.95 25.11
N SER A 423 21.47 -2.90 25.78
CA SER A 423 21.35 -4.29 25.30
C SER A 423 20.17 -4.49 24.33
N ASN A 424 19.22 -3.55 24.28
CA ASN A 424 18.02 -3.64 23.47
C ASN A 424 18.29 -3.26 21.99
N GLU A 425 18.04 -4.20 21.07
CA GLU A 425 18.25 -3.97 19.64
C GLU A 425 17.40 -2.83 19.06
N ASN A 426 16.14 -2.67 19.51
CA ASN A 426 15.28 -1.61 18.99
C ASN A 426 15.80 -0.23 19.38
N THR A 427 16.32 -0.09 20.60
CA THR A 427 16.98 1.15 21.06
C THR A 427 18.23 1.43 20.24
N LYS A 428 19.08 0.42 20.01
CA LYS A 428 20.27 0.55 19.15
C LYS A 428 19.90 1.03 17.75
N ILE A 429 18.89 0.42 17.12
CA ILE A 429 18.41 0.83 15.80
C ILE A 429 17.93 2.29 15.80
N LYS A 430 17.18 2.72 16.83
CA LYS A 430 16.71 4.11 16.91
C LYS A 430 17.86 5.09 17.09
N CYS A 431 18.79 4.82 17.98
CA CYS A 431 19.97 5.66 18.18
C CYS A 431 20.82 5.72 16.89
N ALA A 432 21.06 4.59 16.23
CA ALA A 432 21.78 4.56 14.94
C ALA A 432 21.10 5.43 13.88
N THR A 433 19.76 5.36 13.77
CA THR A 433 19.04 6.22 12.81
C THR A 433 19.15 7.71 13.13
N LEU A 434 19.35 8.10 14.40
CA LEU A 434 19.60 9.48 14.79
C LEU A 434 21.04 9.88 14.46
N LEU A 435 22.03 9.04 14.79
CA LEU A 435 23.44 9.28 14.44
C LEU A 435 23.67 9.46 12.94
N PHE A 436 22.88 8.79 12.09
CA PHE A 436 22.92 8.95 10.64
C PHE A 436 22.40 10.29 10.13
N LEU A 437 21.78 11.09 10.99
CA LEU A 437 21.35 12.47 10.69
C LEU A 437 22.40 13.51 11.08
N SER A 438 23.54 13.09 11.66
CA SER A 438 24.67 13.98 11.94
C SER A 438 25.28 14.54 10.65
N GLY A 439 26.28 15.42 10.81
CA GLY A 439 26.99 16.03 9.68
C GLY A 439 27.53 15.00 8.67
N LYS A 440 27.77 15.45 7.43
CA LYS A 440 28.14 14.58 6.29
C LYS A 440 29.17 13.51 6.65
N TRP A 441 30.31 13.93 7.21
CA TRP A 441 31.40 13.02 7.56
C TRP A 441 31.14 12.24 8.84
N GLN A 442 30.55 12.88 9.85
CA GLN A 442 30.21 12.23 11.11
C GLN A 442 29.21 11.08 10.92
N SER A 443 28.23 11.25 10.02
CA SER A 443 27.25 10.21 9.71
C SER A 443 27.92 8.97 9.11
N LEU A 444 28.96 9.15 8.29
CA LEU A 444 29.75 8.06 7.74
C LEU A 444 30.59 7.39 8.84
N ILE A 445 31.23 8.17 9.71
CA ILE A 445 32.01 7.64 10.86
C ILE A 445 31.12 6.75 11.72
N TYR A 446 29.97 7.24 12.19
CA TYR A 446 29.04 6.44 12.97
C TYR A 446 28.55 5.20 12.21
N THR A 447 28.29 5.32 10.91
CA THR A 447 27.87 4.16 10.10
C THR A 447 28.95 3.08 10.05
N LEU A 448 30.22 3.47 9.87
CA LEU A 448 31.34 2.54 9.84
C LEU A 448 31.61 1.93 11.23
N MET A 449 31.54 2.71 12.31
CA MET A 449 31.70 2.20 13.68
C MET A 449 30.71 1.07 14.00
N LEU A 450 29.47 1.18 13.52
CA LEU A 450 28.39 0.23 13.80
C LEU A 450 28.42 -1.04 12.92
N LEU A 451 29.29 -1.10 11.90
CA LEU A 451 29.44 -2.29 11.07
C LEU A 451 30.03 -3.46 11.88
N GLY A 452 29.48 -4.65 11.63
CA GLY A 452 29.92 -5.85 12.32
C GLY A 452 29.49 -5.93 13.79
N SER A 453 28.40 -5.23 14.14
CA SER A 453 27.81 -5.26 15.48
C SER A 453 27.12 -6.58 15.81
N GLY A 454 26.98 -7.51 14.85
CA GLY A 454 26.36 -8.83 15.05
C GLY A 454 24.83 -8.81 15.07
N CYS A 455 24.20 -7.65 14.84
CA CYS A 455 22.75 -7.51 14.72
C CYS A 455 22.37 -7.29 13.25
N GLU A 456 21.74 -8.29 12.63
CA GLU A 456 21.39 -8.30 11.19
C GLU A 456 20.61 -7.04 10.76
N LYS A 457 19.64 -6.60 11.56
CA LYS A 457 18.84 -5.40 11.26
C LYS A 457 19.69 -4.14 11.23
N LEU A 458 20.64 -4.01 12.17
CA LEU A 458 21.53 -2.86 12.25
C LEU A 458 22.56 -2.90 11.11
N GLU A 459 23.06 -4.08 10.74
CA GLU A 459 23.95 -4.26 9.59
C GLU A 459 23.26 -3.86 8.29
N ASN A 460 22.05 -4.35 8.02
CA ASN A 460 21.26 -3.96 6.85
C ASN A 460 21.01 -2.44 6.80
N LEU A 461 20.75 -1.83 7.95
CA LEU A 461 20.58 -0.38 8.05
C LEU A 461 21.89 0.36 7.71
N CYS A 462 23.04 -0.10 8.21
CA CYS A 462 24.35 0.49 7.92
C CYS A 462 24.69 0.37 6.42
N GLN A 463 24.48 -0.79 5.81
CA GLN A 463 24.72 -1.01 4.37
C GLN A 463 23.84 -0.09 3.50
N THR A 464 22.57 0.06 3.88
CA THR A 464 21.63 0.99 3.22
C THR A 464 22.11 2.44 3.35
N GLN A 465 22.59 2.82 4.54
CA GLN A 465 23.08 4.17 4.80
C GLN A 465 24.38 4.48 4.04
N ILE A 466 25.33 3.55 3.95
CA ILE A 466 26.55 3.70 3.14
C ILE A 466 26.20 3.91 1.68
N SER A 467 25.33 3.06 1.13
CA SER A 467 24.89 3.17 -0.26
C SER A 467 24.25 4.52 -0.54
N ARG A 468 23.39 4.99 0.38
CA ARG A 468 22.76 6.31 0.29
C ARG A 468 23.78 7.44 0.41
N TRP A 469 24.73 7.35 1.33
CA TRP A 469 25.76 8.37 1.55
C TRP A 469 26.60 8.57 0.29
N ILE A 470 27.06 7.47 -0.32
CA ILE A 470 27.81 7.49 -1.58
C ILE A 470 26.97 8.12 -2.70
N PHE A 471 25.73 7.68 -2.87
CA PHE A 471 24.84 8.18 -3.92
C PHE A 471 24.52 9.67 -3.77
N THR A 472 24.48 10.17 -2.54
CA THR A 472 24.15 11.57 -2.24
C THR A 472 25.37 12.45 -1.96
N TYR A 473 26.59 11.92 -2.06
CA TYR A 473 27.83 12.61 -1.68
C TYR A 473 27.99 13.99 -2.33
N ASN A 474 27.70 14.10 -3.63
CA ASN A 474 27.84 15.36 -4.38
C ASN A 474 26.67 16.35 -4.19
N ARG A 475 25.68 16.04 -3.35
CA ARG A 475 24.52 16.91 -3.11
C ARG A 475 24.74 17.96 -2.02
N SER A 476 25.81 17.85 -1.25
CA SER A 476 26.20 18.84 -0.23
C SER A 476 27.71 18.92 -0.09
N TYR A 477 28.21 20.14 0.12
CA TYR A 477 29.63 20.40 0.41
C TYR A 477 29.85 20.45 1.93
N ALA A 478 30.87 19.75 2.41
CA ALA A 478 31.35 19.84 3.79
C ALA A 478 32.84 19.50 3.79
N VAL A 479 33.65 20.36 4.43
CA VAL A 479 35.10 20.14 4.53
C VAL A 479 35.37 18.91 5.39
N LEU A 480 36.22 18.01 4.91
CA LEU A 480 36.69 16.86 5.67
C LEU A 480 37.85 17.31 6.57
N SER A 481 37.67 17.20 7.89
CA SER A 481 38.76 17.52 8.83
C SER A 481 39.88 16.47 8.75
N LYS A 482 41.10 16.83 9.15
CA LYS A 482 42.23 15.89 9.19
C LYS A 482 41.95 14.71 10.13
N ASN A 483 41.30 14.98 11.27
CA ASN A 483 40.94 13.96 12.26
C ASN A 483 39.89 13.00 11.67
N ASP A 484 38.81 13.52 11.08
CA ASP A 484 37.77 12.69 10.47
C ASP A 484 38.32 11.82 9.35
N LYS A 485 39.23 12.36 8.54
CA LYS A 485 39.90 11.61 7.47
C LYS A 485 40.67 10.42 8.03
N GLN A 486 41.44 10.64 9.09
CA GLN A 486 42.19 9.59 9.76
C GLN A 486 41.26 8.52 10.33
N THR A 487 40.22 8.93 11.07
CA THR A 487 39.21 8.03 11.64
C THR A 487 38.51 7.19 10.56
N ILE A 488 38.13 7.78 9.43
CA ILE A 488 37.49 7.06 8.33
C ILE A 488 38.44 6.01 7.73
N ILE A 489 39.72 6.36 7.52
CA ILE A 489 40.71 5.42 6.96
C ILE A 489 40.91 4.23 7.89
N GLU A 490 41.06 4.47 9.19
CA GLU A 490 41.21 3.42 10.22
C GLU A 490 39.98 2.50 10.24
N LEU A 491 38.77 3.06 10.29
CA LEU A 491 37.53 2.29 10.29
C LEU A 491 37.35 1.47 8.99
N LEU A 492 37.75 1.99 7.83
CA LEU A 492 37.71 1.24 6.57
C LEU A 492 38.72 0.07 6.53
N GLN A 493 39.80 0.15 7.29
CA GLN A 493 40.74 -0.96 7.46
C GLN A 493 40.16 -1.98 8.43
N GLU A 494 39.71 -1.55 9.61
CA GLU A 494 39.15 -2.41 10.65
C GLU A 494 37.91 -3.17 10.17
N LYS A 495 36.98 -2.48 9.49
CA LYS A 495 35.68 -3.03 9.07
C LYS A 495 35.72 -3.65 7.67
N ALA A 496 36.89 -3.87 7.09
CA ALA A 496 37.06 -4.31 5.70
C ALA A 496 36.26 -5.58 5.36
N LYS A 497 36.17 -6.54 6.29
CA LYS A 497 35.45 -7.82 6.08
C LYS A 497 33.92 -7.66 5.96
N TYR A 498 33.37 -6.53 6.40
CA TYR A 498 31.93 -6.22 6.34
C TYR A 498 31.57 -5.32 5.14
N LEU A 499 32.55 -4.97 4.30
CA LEU A 499 32.38 -4.08 3.16
C LEU A 499 32.71 -4.80 1.86
N LYS A 500 31.97 -4.48 0.79
CA LYS A 500 32.37 -4.88 -0.55
C LYS A 500 33.66 -4.14 -0.94
N PRO A 501 34.62 -4.78 -1.64
CA PRO A 501 35.87 -4.14 -2.05
C PRO A 501 35.66 -2.84 -2.85
N GLU A 502 34.62 -2.79 -3.68
CA GLU A 502 34.25 -1.63 -4.50
C GLU A 502 33.77 -0.48 -3.62
N THR A 503 32.91 -0.76 -2.64
CA THR A 503 32.41 0.23 -1.68
C THR A 503 33.55 0.85 -0.88
N LYS A 504 34.49 0.03 -0.39
CA LYS A 504 35.68 0.51 0.32
C LYS A 504 36.53 1.45 -0.55
N LYS A 505 36.86 1.03 -1.78
CA LYS A 505 37.62 1.85 -2.74
C LYS A 505 36.92 3.18 -3.02
N GLN A 506 35.60 3.15 -3.17
CA GLN A 506 34.80 4.33 -3.45
C GLN A 506 34.81 5.31 -2.27
N ILE A 507 34.59 4.85 -1.04
CA ILE A 507 34.67 5.74 0.14
C ILE A 507 36.08 6.31 0.29
N MET A 508 37.13 5.50 0.10
CA MET A 508 38.52 5.97 0.14
C MET A 508 38.78 7.07 -0.89
N PHE A 509 38.26 6.93 -2.12
CA PHE A 509 38.40 7.95 -3.16
C PHE A 509 37.68 9.24 -2.78
N LEU A 510 36.47 9.14 -2.22
CA LEU A 510 35.68 10.30 -1.82
C LEU A 510 36.24 11.02 -0.59
N ALA A 511 37.00 10.32 0.26
CA ALA A 511 37.67 10.86 1.44
C ALA A 511 39.12 11.35 1.18
N LYS A 512 39.55 11.45 -0.09
CA LYS A 512 40.84 12.07 -0.46
C LYS A 512 40.73 13.58 -0.36
#